data_AF-A0A2A5SC58-F1
#
_entry.id   AF-A0A2A5SC58-F1
#
_cell.length_a   1.000
_cell.length_b   1.000
_cell.length_c   1.000
_cell.angle_alpha   90.00
_cell.angle_beta   90.00
_cell.angle_gamma   90.00
#
_symmetry.space_group_name_H-M   'P 1'
#
loop_
_entity.id
_entity.type
_entity.pdbx_description
1 polymer ?
#
loop_
_entity_poly.entity_id
_entity_poly.type
_entity_poly.pdbx_seq_one_letter_code
_entity_poly.pdbx_strand_id
1 'polypeptide(L)'
;MGVDTGDNSRGGADSWNGNSDSQIILTLNPRTKTTTIISVERDTMTNIEDSSGKIQSTQKMNAAYPLGFNNGGLSSAVTYAMKTIGNQVGLNLNNFMIVNMDGLVNLVNDVGGVEVVNDTNGSDVYQGTDSGKITLPGSDKIVDSGAIYISNTEPEYKAYVPYLSGNPKQLINGEQALVFARDRDTLANGNYGRAAHQREVMTELMNKMLSLNSVFKYQSFLNDISSDFKTNISINLANLTALMAYKDCLNKVVSVQYQGVSQMVDGGSYEFIPENVDLAIQNIMRQANDESVTDKLDQSVITYENYFGSQTDQYYMPSATVTIKGEKSETYGVDTKGSLVKINKENAQDYVSSQGGALAAN
;
A
#
# COMPACT_ATOMS: atom_id res chain seq x y z
N MET A 1 -4.32 0.33 -7.22
CA MET A 1 -3.10 -0.41 -7.59
C MET A 1 -2.16 0.53 -8.32
N GLY A 2 -0.87 0.49 -8.01
CA GLY A 2 0.18 1.11 -8.83
C GLY A 2 0.69 0.10 -9.85
N VAL A 3 0.66 0.46 -11.14
CA VAL A 3 1.07 -0.42 -12.24
C VAL A 3 2.34 0.12 -12.89
N ASP A 4 3.40 -0.68 -12.89
CA ASP A 4 4.60 -0.38 -13.67
C ASP A 4 4.42 -0.91 -15.09
N THR A 5 4.09 0.00 -16.01
CA THR A 5 3.88 -0.30 -17.44
C THR A 5 5.19 -0.40 -18.23
N GLY A 6 6.34 -0.21 -17.58
CA GLY A 6 7.64 -0.10 -18.23
C GLY A 6 7.79 1.17 -19.07
N ASP A 7 8.91 1.25 -19.79
CA ASP A 7 9.21 2.36 -20.69
C ASP A 7 8.45 2.26 -22.04
N ASN A 8 8.63 3.28 -22.89
CA ASN A 8 8.04 3.33 -24.23
C ASN A 8 8.38 2.13 -25.15
N SER A 9 9.33 1.25 -24.77
CA SER A 9 9.71 0.07 -25.56
C SER A 9 8.75 -1.12 -25.40
N ARG A 10 7.89 -1.13 -24.37
CA ARG A 10 6.87 -2.19 -24.13
C ARG A 10 5.47 -1.87 -24.70
N GLY A 11 5.41 -0.88 -25.58
CA GLY A 11 4.16 -0.21 -25.96
C GLY A 11 3.83 0.79 -24.87
N GLY A 12 3.83 2.08 -25.20
CA GLY A 12 3.92 3.20 -24.25
C GLY A 12 2.96 3.18 -23.06
N ALA A 13 3.08 4.18 -22.18
CA ALA A 13 2.33 4.32 -20.92
C ALA A 13 0.81 4.03 -21.01
N ASP A 14 0.22 4.15 -22.21
CA ASP A 14 -1.18 3.84 -22.54
C ASP A 14 -1.54 2.35 -22.63
N SER A 15 -0.57 1.42 -22.66
CA SER A 15 -0.87 -0.01 -22.83
C SER A 15 -1.49 -0.63 -21.57
N TRP A 16 -1.26 -0.05 -20.39
CA TRP A 16 -1.61 -0.63 -19.08
C TRP A 16 -1.14 -2.08 -18.91
N ASN A 17 -0.20 -2.52 -19.74
CA ASN A 17 0.44 -3.82 -19.65
C ASN A 17 1.65 -3.69 -18.75
N GLY A 18 1.66 -4.39 -17.62
CA GLY A 18 2.67 -4.16 -16.59
C GLY A 18 2.52 -5.05 -15.38
N ASN A 19 3.31 -4.75 -14.35
CA ASN A 19 3.24 -5.42 -13.06
C ASN A 19 2.51 -4.55 -12.04
N SER A 20 1.68 -5.16 -11.19
CA SER A 20 1.05 -4.46 -10.08
C SER A 20 2.00 -4.40 -8.87
N ASP A 21 2.87 -3.38 -8.87
CA ASP A 21 3.90 -3.19 -7.85
C ASP A 21 3.39 -2.60 -6.53
N SER A 22 2.20 -2.02 -6.55
CA SER A 22 1.48 -1.59 -5.34
C SER A 22 0.04 -2.07 -5.38
N GLN A 23 -0.40 -2.72 -4.31
CA GLN A 23 -1.76 -3.23 -4.15
C GLN A 23 -2.27 -2.76 -2.79
N ILE A 24 -3.28 -1.88 -2.81
CA ILE A 24 -3.83 -1.29 -1.59
C ILE A 24 -5.35 -1.44 -1.65
N ILE A 25 -5.93 -1.93 -0.57
CA ILE A 25 -7.37 -1.98 -0.37
C ILE A 25 -7.75 -0.84 0.56
N LEU A 26 -8.83 -0.16 0.19
CA LEU A 26 -9.37 0.98 0.91
C LEU A 26 -10.87 0.77 1.12
N THR A 27 -11.29 0.72 2.38
CA THR A 27 -12.70 0.63 2.76
C THR A 27 -13.14 1.95 3.39
N LEU A 28 -14.14 2.59 2.79
CA LEU A 28 -14.73 3.84 3.28
C LEU A 28 -16.07 3.55 3.94
N ASN A 29 -16.16 3.70 5.26
CA ASN A 29 -17.38 3.46 6.01
C ASN A 29 -18.00 4.80 6.49
N PRO A 30 -19.06 5.30 5.84
CA PRO A 30 -19.67 6.59 6.17
C PRO A 30 -20.46 6.56 7.50
N ARG A 31 -20.82 5.36 8.00
CA ARG A 31 -21.49 5.19 9.30
C ARG A 31 -20.51 5.43 10.45
N THR A 32 -19.34 4.79 10.38
CA THR A 32 -18.28 4.94 11.37
C THR A 32 -17.35 6.11 11.08
N LYS A 33 -17.53 6.80 9.94
CA LYS A 33 -16.68 7.89 9.42
C LYS A 33 -15.21 7.51 9.44
N THR A 34 -14.93 6.27 9.04
CA THR A 34 -13.59 5.68 9.10
C THR A 34 -13.18 5.18 7.71
N THR A 35 -11.93 5.43 7.37
CA THR A 35 -11.23 4.80 6.25
C THR A 35 -10.32 3.72 6.83
N THR A 36 -10.43 2.48 6.36
CA THR A 36 -9.47 1.42 6.68
C THR A 36 -8.64 1.13 5.45
N ILE A 37 -7.31 1.12 5.60
CA ILE A 37 -6.35 0.96 4.51
C ILE A 37 -5.40 -0.19 4.84
N ILE A 38 -5.25 -1.12 3.90
CA ILE A 38 -4.28 -2.21 3.99
C ILE A 38 -3.51 -2.32 2.67
N SER A 39 -2.19 -2.35 2.75
CA SER A 39 -1.34 -2.70 1.61
C SER A 39 -1.17 -4.20 1.58
N VAL A 40 -1.44 -4.83 0.46
CA VAL A 40 -1.33 -6.27 0.29
C VAL A 40 0.06 -6.61 -0.24
N GLU A 41 0.74 -7.50 0.47
CA GLU A 41 2.12 -7.90 0.14
C GLU A 41 2.16 -8.60 -1.22
N ARG A 42 2.88 -8.00 -2.15
CA ARG A 42 2.89 -8.37 -3.57
C ARG A 42 3.52 -9.75 -3.81
N ASP A 43 4.44 -10.15 -2.93
CA ASP A 43 5.18 -11.42 -2.98
C ASP A 43 4.44 -12.55 -2.23
N THR A 44 3.23 -12.32 -1.74
CA THR A 44 2.39 -13.33 -1.08
C THR A 44 2.15 -14.53 -2.00
N MET A 45 2.42 -15.75 -1.53
CA MET A 45 2.04 -16.98 -2.22
C MET A 45 0.51 -17.14 -2.22
N THR A 46 -0.14 -17.10 -3.39
CA THR A 46 -1.59 -17.17 -3.50
C THR A 46 -2.03 -17.97 -4.72
N ASN A 47 -3.28 -18.46 -4.68
CA ASN A 47 -4.00 -18.91 -5.86
C ASN A 47 -4.47 -17.70 -6.67
N ILE A 48 -4.06 -17.62 -7.93
CA ILE A 48 -4.49 -16.59 -8.89
C ILE A 48 -5.72 -17.12 -9.61
N GLU A 49 -6.81 -16.39 -9.49
CA GLU A 49 -8.12 -16.80 -10.00
C GLU A 49 -8.61 -15.92 -11.15
N ASP A 50 -9.31 -16.53 -12.09
CA ASP A 50 -10.06 -15.80 -13.10
C ASP A 50 -11.40 -15.28 -12.57
N SER A 51 -12.16 -14.59 -13.45
CA SER A 51 -13.46 -14.02 -13.09
C SER A 51 -14.50 -15.04 -12.60
N SER A 52 -14.33 -16.33 -12.90
CA SER A 52 -15.21 -17.42 -12.47
C SER A 52 -14.78 -18.05 -11.14
N GLY A 53 -13.64 -17.63 -10.58
CA GLY A 53 -13.03 -18.25 -9.40
C GLY A 53 -12.23 -19.51 -9.73
N LYS A 54 -11.91 -19.75 -11.01
CA LYS A 54 -11.07 -20.88 -11.39
C LYS A 54 -9.61 -20.49 -11.22
N ILE A 55 -8.86 -21.30 -10.48
CA ILE A 55 -7.42 -21.16 -10.29
C ILE A 55 -6.72 -21.33 -11.65
N GLN A 56 -5.99 -20.29 -12.06
CA GLN A 56 -5.17 -20.27 -13.27
C GLN A 56 -3.70 -20.57 -12.96
N SER A 57 -3.24 -20.20 -11.76
CA SER A 57 -1.86 -20.38 -11.33
C SER A 57 -1.76 -20.24 -9.81
N THR A 58 -0.71 -20.78 -9.19
CA THR A 58 -0.37 -20.59 -7.78
C THR A 58 1.05 -20.03 -7.71
N GLN A 59 1.18 -18.75 -7.38
CA GLN A 59 2.46 -18.03 -7.35
C GLN A 59 2.28 -16.68 -6.63
N LYS A 60 3.23 -15.76 -6.80
CA LYS A 60 3.18 -14.42 -6.20
C LYS A 60 1.93 -13.66 -6.61
N MET A 61 1.30 -12.99 -5.66
CA MET A 61 0.07 -12.25 -5.88
C MET A 61 0.17 -11.21 -7.00
N ASN A 62 1.31 -10.52 -7.11
CA ASN A 62 1.53 -9.53 -8.16
C ASN A 62 1.46 -10.07 -9.60
N ALA A 63 1.57 -11.39 -9.79
CA ALA A 63 1.43 -12.00 -11.11
C ALA A 63 -0.03 -12.03 -11.59
N ALA A 64 -1.02 -11.79 -10.71
CA ALA A 64 -2.44 -11.82 -11.08
C ALA A 64 -2.77 -10.80 -12.18
N TYR A 65 -2.23 -9.59 -12.06
CA TYR A 65 -2.47 -8.52 -13.03
C TYR A 65 -1.91 -8.84 -14.43
N PRO A 66 -0.59 -9.11 -14.62
CA PRO A 66 -0.05 -9.44 -15.94
C PRO A 66 -0.63 -10.74 -16.53
N LEU A 67 -0.94 -11.75 -15.71
CA LEU A 67 -1.61 -12.96 -16.18
C LEU A 67 -3.00 -12.65 -16.76
N GLY A 68 -3.81 -11.86 -16.03
CA GLY A 68 -5.11 -11.43 -16.53
C GLY A 68 -4.98 -10.59 -17.80
N PHE A 69 -3.99 -9.70 -17.86
CA PHE A 69 -3.73 -8.89 -19.06
C PHE A 69 -3.43 -9.76 -20.28
N ASN A 70 -2.56 -10.76 -20.13
CA ASN A 70 -2.23 -11.69 -21.21
C ASN A 70 -3.42 -12.56 -21.63
N ASN A 71 -4.40 -12.78 -20.75
CA ASN A 71 -5.59 -13.57 -21.03
C ASN A 71 -6.68 -12.79 -21.78
N GLY A 72 -6.86 -11.48 -21.51
CA GLY A 72 -7.96 -10.71 -22.10
C GLY A 72 -7.83 -9.19 -21.99
N GLY A 73 -6.61 -8.68 -21.89
CA GLY A 73 -6.31 -7.25 -21.75
C GLY A 73 -6.70 -6.67 -20.39
N LEU A 74 -6.82 -5.35 -20.33
CA LEU A 74 -6.97 -4.60 -19.08
C LEU A 74 -8.15 -5.05 -18.21
N SER A 75 -9.29 -5.35 -18.82
CA SER A 75 -10.49 -5.80 -18.09
C SER A 75 -10.21 -7.10 -17.33
N SER A 76 -9.56 -8.06 -17.99
CA SER A 76 -9.14 -9.32 -17.37
C SER A 76 -8.03 -9.11 -16.34
N ALA A 77 -7.07 -8.22 -16.59
CA ALA A 77 -5.99 -7.88 -15.65
C ALA A 77 -6.54 -7.42 -14.30
N VAL A 78 -7.46 -6.44 -14.35
CA VAL A 78 -8.08 -5.90 -13.14
C VAL A 78 -8.99 -6.93 -12.48
N THR A 79 -9.73 -7.72 -13.25
CA THR A 79 -10.62 -8.75 -12.70
C THR A 79 -9.83 -9.84 -11.96
N TYR A 80 -8.73 -10.33 -12.54
CA TYR A 80 -7.88 -11.34 -11.91
C TYR A 80 -7.25 -10.80 -10.62
N ALA A 81 -6.71 -9.57 -10.66
CA ALA A 81 -6.15 -8.93 -9.48
C ALA A 81 -7.21 -8.74 -8.38
N MET A 82 -8.36 -8.17 -8.71
CA MET A 82 -9.44 -7.95 -7.73
C MET A 82 -9.97 -9.25 -7.13
N LYS A 83 -10.11 -10.30 -7.94
CA LYS A 83 -10.58 -11.60 -7.46
C LYS A 83 -9.56 -12.27 -6.54
N THR A 84 -8.29 -12.28 -6.95
CA THR A 84 -7.18 -12.86 -6.18
C THR A 84 -7.00 -12.12 -4.84
N ILE A 85 -6.89 -10.79 -4.88
CA ILE A 85 -6.74 -9.96 -3.68
C ILE A 85 -7.96 -10.11 -2.77
N GLY A 86 -9.16 -10.05 -3.35
CA GLY A 86 -10.42 -10.14 -2.61
C GLY A 86 -10.55 -11.47 -1.86
N ASN A 87 -10.16 -12.58 -2.48
CA ASN A 87 -10.17 -13.88 -1.81
C ASN A 87 -9.13 -13.95 -0.68
N GLN A 88 -7.91 -13.42 -0.86
CA GLN A 88 -6.90 -13.38 0.21
C GLN A 88 -7.42 -12.62 1.43
N VAL A 89 -8.05 -11.46 1.23
CA VAL A 89 -8.54 -10.60 2.33
C VAL A 89 -9.97 -10.88 2.75
N GLY A 90 -10.62 -11.90 2.18
CA GLY A 90 -11.99 -12.30 2.53
C GLY A 90 -13.06 -11.26 2.20
N LEU A 91 -12.85 -10.44 1.17
CA LEU A 91 -13.77 -9.39 0.72
C LEU A 91 -14.09 -9.46 -0.78
N ASN A 92 -15.30 -9.05 -1.13
CA ASN A 92 -15.65 -8.80 -2.53
C ASN A 92 -15.29 -7.35 -2.90
N LEU A 93 -14.28 -7.17 -3.75
CA LEU A 93 -13.88 -5.85 -4.22
C LEU A 93 -14.82 -5.35 -5.33
N ASN A 94 -15.38 -4.16 -5.17
CA ASN A 94 -16.38 -3.61 -6.11
C ASN A 94 -15.81 -2.61 -7.10
N ASN A 95 -14.86 -1.79 -6.64
CA ASN A 95 -14.29 -0.71 -7.42
C ASN A 95 -12.78 -0.82 -7.48
N PHE A 96 -12.21 -0.29 -8.54
CA PHE A 96 -10.76 -0.21 -8.68
C PHE A 96 -10.34 1.18 -9.11
N MET A 97 -9.11 1.50 -8.77
CA MET A 97 -8.34 2.54 -9.41
C MET A 97 -6.95 1.98 -9.68
N ILE A 98 -6.45 2.18 -10.90
CA ILE A 98 -5.07 1.91 -11.26
C ILE A 98 -4.40 3.18 -11.72
N VAL A 99 -3.16 3.37 -11.33
CA VAL A 99 -2.34 4.55 -11.64
C VAL A 99 -0.97 4.03 -12.06
N ASN A 100 -0.39 4.59 -13.12
CA ASN A 100 0.98 4.27 -13.53
C ASN A 100 1.97 5.27 -12.90
N MET A 101 3.27 5.10 -13.15
CA MET A 101 4.30 5.93 -12.50
C MET A 101 4.17 7.42 -12.90
N ASP A 102 4.01 7.70 -14.19
CA ASP A 102 3.78 9.06 -14.70
C ASP A 102 2.52 9.67 -14.11
N GLY A 103 1.46 8.87 -14.00
CA GLY A 103 0.21 9.33 -13.45
C GLY A 103 0.28 9.69 -11.97
N LEU A 104 1.09 8.97 -11.18
CA LEU A 104 1.36 9.37 -9.80
C LEU A 104 2.10 10.73 -9.73
N VAL A 105 3.10 10.92 -10.58
CA VAL A 105 3.87 12.18 -10.65
C VAL A 105 2.95 13.35 -11.00
N ASN A 106 2.15 13.20 -12.05
CA ASN A 106 1.21 14.23 -12.50
C ASN A 106 0.16 14.53 -11.42
N LEU A 107 -0.45 13.49 -10.84
CA LEU A 107 -1.44 13.62 -9.76
C LEU A 107 -0.92 14.47 -8.61
N VAL A 108 0.30 14.18 -8.13
CA VAL A 108 0.92 14.90 -7.02
C VAL A 108 1.24 16.33 -7.42
N ASN A 109 1.79 16.56 -8.62
CA ASN A 109 2.12 17.89 -9.10
C ASN A 109 0.87 18.77 -9.26
N ASP A 110 -0.22 18.22 -9.79
CA ASP A 110 -1.46 18.96 -10.05
C ASP A 110 -2.20 19.36 -8.77
N VAL A 111 -2.03 18.62 -7.67
CA VAL A 111 -2.52 19.03 -6.33
C VAL A 111 -1.56 19.95 -5.58
N GLY A 112 -0.44 20.34 -6.20
CA GLY A 112 0.56 21.24 -5.63
C GLY A 112 1.51 20.57 -4.63
N GLY A 113 1.74 19.27 -4.79
CA GLY A 113 2.58 18.45 -3.91
C GLY A 113 1.83 17.86 -2.72
N VAL A 114 2.48 16.89 -2.07
CA VAL A 114 1.97 16.21 -0.86
C VAL A 114 2.94 16.38 0.30
N GLU A 115 2.42 16.43 1.52
CA GLU A 115 3.28 16.53 2.71
C GLU A 115 3.61 15.13 3.23
N VAL A 116 4.89 14.74 3.24
CA VAL A 116 5.32 13.45 3.79
C VAL A 116 6.25 13.63 4.99
N VAL A 117 6.42 12.58 5.77
CA VAL A 117 7.35 12.51 6.90
C VAL A 117 8.54 11.62 6.52
N ASN A 118 9.74 12.20 6.54
CA ASN A 118 11.00 11.44 6.50
C ASN A 118 11.71 11.59 7.85
N ASP A 119 11.44 10.69 8.79
CA ASP A 119 12.02 10.72 10.15
C ASP A 119 13.02 9.57 10.39
N THR A 120 14.31 9.89 10.35
CA THR A 120 15.36 8.92 10.66
C THR A 120 15.58 8.70 12.15
N ASN A 121 14.99 9.51 13.06
CA ASN A 121 15.05 9.24 14.50
C ASN A 121 14.27 7.96 14.87
N GLY A 122 13.46 7.48 13.92
CA GLY A 122 12.69 6.27 14.04
C GLY A 122 13.33 5.00 13.51
N SER A 123 14.40 5.03 12.69
CA SER A 123 15.06 3.90 11.97
C SER A 123 14.48 3.41 10.62
N ASP A 124 13.99 4.31 9.76
CA ASP A 124 13.60 3.95 8.37
C ASP A 124 14.79 3.78 7.40
N VAL A 125 16.06 3.74 7.86
CA VAL A 125 17.22 3.70 6.96
C VAL A 125 18.17 2.53 7.25
N TYR A 126 18.30 1.58 6.32
CA TYR A 126 19.40 0.62 6.25
C TYR A 126 20.58 1.25 5.50
N GLN A 127 21.72 1.31 6.19
CA GLN A 127 23.06 1.82 5.82
C GLN A 127 23.36 3.26 6.27
N GLY A 128 24.20 3.34 7.30
CA GLY A 128 24.97 4.52 7.66
C GLY A 128 24.58 5.13 9.01
N THR A 129 25.04 4.51 10.09
CA THR A 129 25.18 5.11 11.43
C THR A 129 26.09 6.35 11.47
N ASP A 130 26.54 6.84 10.32
CA ASP A 130 27.30 8.07 10.23
C ASP A 130 26.34 9.24 10.15
N SER A 131 26.30 9.98 11.25
CA SER A 131 25.94 11.40 11.24
C SER A 131 26.85 12.09 10.21
N GLY A 132 26.37 12.24 8.98
CA GLY A 132 27.22 12.61 7.85
C GLY A 132 26.44 12.96 6.59
N LYS A 133 27.20 13.28 5.55
CA LYS A 133 26.68 13.57 4.21
C LYS A 133 27.06 12.45 3.24
N ILE A 134 26.16 12.11 2.33
CA ILE A 134 26.38 11.13 1.26
C ILE A 134 26.36 11.84 -0.10
N THR A 135 27.09 11.31 -1.07
CA THR A 135 26.94 11.71 -2.48
C THR A 135 25.87 10.82 -3.10
N LEU A 136 24.82 11.42 -3.68
CA LEU A 136 23.75 10.67 -4.33
C LEU A 136 24.31 9.88 -5.52
N PRO A 137 24.03 8.57 -5.62
CA PRO A 137 24.51 7.74 -6.72
C PRO A 137 24.15 8.32 -8.09
N GLY A 138 25.14 8.39 -8.99
CA GLY A 138 24.95 8.95 -10.33
C GLY A 138 24.89 10.48 -10.39
N SER A 139 25.28 11.19 -9.32
CA SER A 139 25.32 12.66 -9.29
C SER A 139 26.50 13.20 -8.48
N ASP A 140 26.84 14.47 -8.68
CA ASP A 140 27.80 15.20 -7.82
C ASP A 140 27.14 15.81 -6.57
N LYS A 141 25.85 15.50 -6.33
CA LYS A 141 25.07 16.14 -5.29
C LYS A 141 25.32 15.47 -3.94
N ILE A 142 25.70 16.27 -2.96
CA ILE A 142 25.93 15.85 -1.58
C ILE A 142 24.71 16.21 -0.74
N VAL A 143 24.14 15.23 -0.03
CA VAL A 143 22.94 15.37 0.82
C VAL A 143 23.19 14.78 2.20
N ASP A 144 22.34 15.10 3.17
CA ASP A 144 22.45 14.51 4.52
C ASP A 144 22.09 13.02 4.48
N SER A 145 22.80 12.23 5.29
CA SER A 145 22.51 10.80 5.47
C SER A 145 21.06 10.63 5.95
N GLY A 146 20.35 9.69 5.33
CA GLY A 146 18.92 9.45 5.52
C GLY A 146 18.00 10.11 4.50
N ALA A 147 18.55 10.78 3.48
CA ALA A 147 17.79 11.10 2.28
C ALA A 147 17.28 9.81 1.61
N ILE A 148 16.03 9.80 1.18
CA ILE A 148 15.43 8.68 0.44
C ILE A 148 15.70 8.90 -1.05
N TYR A 149 16.29 7.90 -1.70
CA TYR A 149 16.61 7.90 -3.13
C TYR A 149 16.61 6.46 -3.67
N ILE A 150 16.45 6.32 -4.98
CA ILE A 150 16.52 5.02 -5.68
C ILE A 150 17.54 5.01 -6.83
N SER A 151 18.31 6.09 -7.01
CA SER A 151 19.24 6.25 -8.14
C SER A 151 20.42 5.27 -8.13
N ASN A 152 20.63 4.53 -7.04
CA ASN A 152 21.58 3.41 -6.95
C ASN A 152 21.15 2.20 -7.78
N THR A 153 19.84 1.93 -7.86
CA THR A 153 19.28 0.76 -8.55
C THR A 153 18.53 1.16 -9.82
N GLU A 154 17.93 2.35 -9.84
CA GLU A 154 17.15 2.90 -10.95
C GLU A 154 17.68 4.32 -11.31
N PRO A 155 18.83 4.43 -12.00
CA PRO A 155 19.56 5.68 -12.21
C PRO A 155 18.82 6.75 -13.04
N GLU A 156 17.74 6.38 -13.72
CA GLU A 156 16.83 7.28 -14.41
C GLU A 156 16.06 8.21 -13.44
N TYR A 157 15.80 7.76 -12.20
CA TYR A 157 15.11 8.56 -11.18
C TYR A 157 16.11 9.37 -10.35
N LYS A 158 16.22 10.66 -10.69
CA LYS A 158 17.20 11.58 -10.08
C LYS A 158 16.66 12.38 -8.89
N ALA A 159 15.36 12.30 -8.62
CA ALA A 159 14.75 12.95 -7.46
C ALA A 159 15.16 12.23 -6.16
N TYR A 160 15.03 12.93 -5.04
CA TYR A 160 15.26 12.40 -3.70
C TYR A 160 14.42 13.19 -2.68
N VAL A 161 14.08 12.56 -1.57
CA VAL A 161 13.44 13.22 -0.43
C VAL A 161 14.52 13.50 0.61
N PRO A 162 14.82 14.77 0.93
CA PRO A 162 15.85 15.09 1.91
C PRO A 162 15.46 14.58 3.30
N TYR A 163 16.45 14.23 4.11
CA TYR A 163 16.27 14.13 5.55
C TYR A 163 16.32 15.53 6.16
N LEU A 164 15.36 15.86 7.03
CA LEU A 164 15.28 17.15 7.70
C LEU A 164 15.34 16.95 9.22
N SER A 165 16.50 17.20 9.80
CA SER A 165 16.70 17.08 11.24
C SER A 165 15.78 18.03 12.02
N GLY A 166 14.99 17.49 12.96
CA GLY A 166 14.12 18.26 13.85
C GLY A 166 12.75 18.64 13.29
N ASN A 167 12.53 18.59 11.98
CA ASN A 167 11.21 18.69 11.37
C ASN A 167 11.10 17.73 10.16
N PRO A 168 10.70 16.47 10.39
CA PRO A 168 10.69 15.46 9.34
C PRO A 168 9.57 15.67 8.31
N LYS A 169 8.58 16.52 8.61
CA LYS A 169 7.45 16.80 7.71
C LYS A 169 7.84 17.81 6.63
N GLN A 170 7.61 17.46 5.38
CA GLN A 170 8.02 18.24 4.22
C GLN A 170 7.07 18.10 3.03
N LEU A 171 6.89 19.20 2.29
CA LEU A 171 6.15 19.19 1.04
C LEU A 171 7.06 18.68 -0.09
N ILE A 172 6.60 17.64 -0.79
CA ILE A 172 7.32 17.02 -1.91
C ILE A 172 6.51 17.10 -3.20
N ASN A 173 7.21 17.17 -4.33
CA ASN A 173 6.60 17.15 -5.67
C ASN A 173 6.37 15.70 -6.17
N GLY A 174 5.87 15.55 -7.39
CA GLY A 174 5.52 14.25 -7.97
C GLY A 174 6.71 13.31 -8.14
N GLU A 175 7.84 13.79 -8.66
CA GLU A 175 9.04 12.97 -8.83
C GLU A 175 9.60 12.51 -7.48
N GLN A 176 9.56 13.37 -6.46
CA GLN A 176 9.94 13.02 -5.10
C GLN A 176 8.97 12.02 -4.47
N ALA A 177 7.66 12.18 -4.70
CA ALA A 177 6.64 11.27 -4.18
C ALA A 177 6.75 9.88 -4.81
N LEU A 178 7.09 9.80 -6.09
CA LEU A 178 7.40 8.55 -6.77
C LEU A 178 8.60 7.85 -6.12
N VAL A 179 9.70 8.58 -5.89
CA VAL A 179 10.88 8.03 -5.20
C VAL A 179 10.55 7.57 -3.78
N PHE A 180 9.81 8.38 -3.02
CA PHE A 180 9.37 8.04 -1.67
C PHE A 180 8.55 6.74 -1.62
N ALA A 181 7.65 6.55 -2.59
CA ALA A 181 6.77 5.39 -2.67
C ALA A 181 7.40 4.15 -3.36
N ARG A 182 8.57 4.30 -4.02
CA ARG A 182 9.30 3.21 -4.70
C ARG A 182 10.46 2.67 -3.87
N ASP A 183 11.07 3.50 -3.01
CA ASP A 183 12.20 3.06 -2.21
C ASP A 183 11.86 1.85 -1.32
N ARG A 184 12.82 0.96 -1.23
CA ARG A 184 12.76 -0.30 -0.50
C ARG A 184 14.13 -0.61 0.09
N ASP A 185 15.18 -0.42 -0.70
CA ASP A 185 16.51 -0.90 -0.35
C ASP A 185 17.18 -0.03 0.70
N THR A 186 16.77 1.24 0.82
CA THR A 186 17.20 2.07 1.94
C THR A 186 16.32 1.87 3.16
N LEU A 187 15.19 1.14 3.11
CA LEU A 187 14.29 0.98 4.26
C LEU A 187 14.63 -0.22 5.14
N ALA A 188 14.60 -0.04 6.47
CA ALA A 188 14.92 -1.11 7.43
C ALA A 188 14.02 -2.36 7.30
N ASN A 189 12.76 -2.18 6.89
CA ASN A 189 11.80 -3.25 6.64
C ASN A 189 11.44 -3.46 5.17
N GLY A 190 12.28 -2.96 4.26
CA GLY A 190 12.15 -3.24 2.84
C GLY A 190 10.76 -2.94 2.30
N ASN A 191 10.07 -3.99 1.81
CA ASN A 191 8.79 -3.81 1.14
C ASN A 191 7.67 -3.32 2.06
N TYR A 192 7.74 -3.63 3.36
CA TYR A 192 6.73 -3.22 4.32
C TYR A 192 6.79 -1.72 4.60
N GLY A 193 7.99 -1.13 4.66
CA GLY A 193 8.18 0.32 4.78
C GLY A 193 7.73 1.03 3.51
N ARG A 194 8.09 0.47 2.35
CA ARG A 194 7.59 0.95 1.06
C ARG A 194 6.06 1.00 1.01
N ALA A 195 5.42 -0.06 1.50
CA ALA A 195 3.97 -0.15 1.59
C ALA A 195 3.37 0.86 2.58
N ALA A 196 4.10 1.28 3.62
CA ALA A 196 3.72 2.38 4.50
C ALA A 196 3.81 3.74 3.76
N HIS A 197 4.93 4.04 3.10
CA HIS A 197 5.09 5.26 2.29
C HIS A 197 4.03 5.39 1.20
N GLN A 198 3.68 4.29 0.52
CA GLN A 198 2.61 4.27 -0.48
C GLN A 198 1.24 4.66 0.11
N ARG A 199 0.93 4.20 1.32
CA ARG A 199 -0.33 4.58 2.01
C ARG A 199 -0.30 6.04 2.46
N GLU A 200 0.86 6.54 2.87
CA GLU A 200 1.03 7.94 3.25
C GLU A 200 0.79 8.87 2.04
N VAL A 201 1.48 8.63 0.92
CA VAL A 201 1.27 9.40 -0.32
C VAL A 201 -0.20 9.35 -0.76
N MET A 202 -0.82 8.18 -0.74
CA MET A 202 -2.24 8.06 -1.09
C MET A 202 -3.16 8.83 -0.13
N THR A 203 -2.90 8.77 1.18
CA THR A 203 -3.67 9.49 2.19
C THR A 203 -3.56 11.00 2.01
N GLU A 204 -2.36 11.49 1.73
CA GLU A 204 -2.11 12.91 1.53
C GLU A 204 -2.67 13.43 0.20
N LEU A 205 -2.60 12.63 -0.87
CA LEU A 205 -3.31 12.91 -2.12
C LEU A 205 -4.82 13.05 -1.89
N MET A 206 -5.43 12.14 -1.12
CA MET A 206 -6.85 12.21 -0.77
C MET A 206 -7.19 13.46 0.04
N ASN A 207 -6.36 13.81 1.03
CA ASN A 207 -6.51 15.02 1.84
C ASN A 207 -6.42 16.30 0.99
N LYS A 208 -5.40 16.38 0.12
CA LYS A 208 -5.21 17.49 -0.82
C LYS A 208 -6.39 17.63 -1.77
N MET A 209 -6.85 16.51 -2.33
CA MET A 209 -8.01 16.51 -3.20
C MET A 209 -9.23 17.07 -2.47
N LEU A 210 -9.57 16.58 -1.27
CA LEU A 210 -10.71 17.09 -0.50
C LEU A 210 -10.60 18.57 -0.11
N SER A 211 -9.40 19.13 -0.04
CA SER A 211 -9.19 20.54 0.31
C SER A 211 -9.72 21.52 -0.73
N LEU A 212 -9.96 21.08 -1.98
CA LEU A 212 -10.52 21.95 -3.03
C LEU A 212 -11.98 22.37 -2.73
N ASN A 213 -12.65 21.64 -1.83
CA ASN A 213 -13.97 21.95 -1.26
C ASN A 213 -15.06 22.24 -2.32
N SER A 214 -14.95 21.64 -3.52
CA SER A 214 -15.89 21.87 -4.63
C SER A 214 -15.97 20.69 -5.57
N VAL A 215 -17.18 20.14 -5.74
CA VAL A 215 -17.45 19.00 -6.64
C VAL A 215 -17.09 19.32 -8.08
N PHE A 216 -17.31 20.55 -8.54
CA PHE A 216 -16.92 20.97 -9.89
C PHE A 216 -15.41 21.01 -10.08
N LYS A 217 -14.65 21.42 -9.04
CA LYS A 217 -13.18 21.38 -9.09
C LYS A 217 -12.66 19.95 -9.12
N TYR A 218 -13.27 19.04 -8.33
CA TYR A 218 -12.93 17.61 -8.40
C TYR A 218 -13.19 17.04 -9.79
N GLN A 219 -14.34 17.37 -10.38
CA GLN A 219 -14.69 16.88 -11.71
C GLN A 219 -13.73 17.39 -12.79
N SER A 220 -13.43 18.69 -12.79
CA SER A 220 -12.47 19.28 -13.73
C SER A 220 -11.11 18.61 -13.58
N PHE A 221 -10.58 18.59 -12.35
CA PHE A 221 -9.31 17.98 -12.02
C PHE A 221 -9.24 16.52 -12.51
N LEU A 222 -10.18 15.66 -12.09
CA LEU A 222 -10.20 14.24 -12.48
C LEU A 222 -10.33 14.01 -13.99
N ASN A 223 -11.00 14.91 -14.71
CA ASN A 223 -11.07 14.84 -16.17
C ASN A 223 -9.73 15.21 -16.81
N ASP A 224 -9.06 16.24 -16.30
CA ASP A 224 -7.78 16.73 -16.81
C ASP A 224 -6.68 15.65 -16.70
N ILE A 225 -6.71 14.87 -15.61
CA ILE A 225 -5.78 13.75 -15.35
C ILE A 225 -6.33 12.37 -15.76
N SER A 226 -7.40 12.29 -16.55
CA SER A 226 -8.07 11.01 -16.84
C SER A 226 -7.26 10.03 -17.70
N SER A 227 -6.18 10.48 -18.35
CA SER A 227 -5.19 9.63 -19.00
C SER A 227 -4.34 8.83 -17.99
N ASP A 228 -4.16 9.39 -16.80
CA ASP A 228 -3.12 9.02 -15.84
C ASP A 228 -3.58 7.92 -14.86
N PHE A 229 -4.88 7.61 -14.89
CA PHE A 229 -5.47 6.53 -14.11
C PHE A 229 -6.60 5.83 -14.88
N LYS A 230 -6.96 4.61 -14.46
CA LYS A 230 -8.21 3.95 -14.87
C LYS A 230 -9.03 3.54 -13.66
N THR A 231 -10.34 3.63 -13.79
CA THR A 231 -11.31 3.22 -12.77
C THR A 231 -12.61 2.76 -13.41
N ASN A 232 -13.39 1.96 -12.70
CA ASN A 232 -14.78 1.66 -13.06
C ASN A 232 -15.80 2.68 -12.51
N ILE A 233 -15.36 3.68 -11.73
CA ILE A 233 -16.23 4.76 -11.26
C ILE A 233 -16.29 5.85 -12.33
N SER A 234 -17.45 6.06 -12.94
CA SER A 234 -17.59 7.13 -13.94
C SER A 234 -17.42 8.52 -13.32
N ILE A 235 -16.58 9.36 -13.92
CA ILE A 235 -16.30 10.74 -13.48
C ILE A 235 -17.42 11.67 -13.98
N ASN A 236 -18.51 11.73 -13.23
CA ASN A 236 -19.64 12.61 -13.52
C ASN A 236 -20.17 13.24 -12.23
N LEU A 237 -20.95 14.32 -12.38
CA LEU A 237 -21.45 15.08 -11.25
C LEU A 237 -22.24 14.22 -10.25
N ALA A 238 -23.06 13.27 -10.72
CA ALA A 238 -23.87 12.43 -9.85
C ALA A 238 -23.01 11.51 -8.97
N ASN A 239 -22.05 10.80 -9.58
CA ASN A 239 -21.14 9.91 -8.86
C ASN A 239 -20.22 10.70 -7.91
N LEU A 240 -19.68 11.84 -8.35
CA LEU A 240 -18.84 12.68 -7.49
C LEU A 240 -19.63 13.26 -6.32
N THR A 241 -20.89 13.64 -6.53
CA THR A 241 -21.79 14.07 -5.44
C THR A 241 -22.05 12.93 -4.47
N ALA A 242 -22.25 11.70 -4.94
CA ALA A 242 -22.39 10.54 -4.07
C ALA A 242 -21.10 10.26 -3.27
N LEU A 243 -19.92 10.40 -3.89
CA LEU A 243 -18.63 10.26 -3.21
C LEU A 243 -18.43 11.30 -2.09
N MET A 244 -19.06 12.47 -2.17
CA MET A 244 -19.03 13.46 -1.08
C MET A 244 -19.64 12.95 0.23
N ALA A 245 -20.50 11.93 0.20
CA ALA A 245 -21.02 11.29 1.41
C ALA A 245 -19.91 10.60 2.22
N TYR A 246 -18.78 10.27 1.57
CA TYR A 246 -17.64 9.59 2.19
C TYR A 246 -16.52 10.56 2.59
N LYS A 247 -16.64 11.86 2.33
CA LYS A 247 -15.59 12.85 2.64
C LYS A 247 -15.16 12.81 4.11
N ASP A 248 -16.13 12.57 5.00
CA ASP A 248 -15.90 12.56 6.44
C ASP A 248 -15.12 11.31 6.89
N CYS A 249 -15.04 10.26 6.05
CA CYS A 249 -14.28 9.04 6.33
C CYS A 249 -12.78 9.29 6.42
N LEU A 250 -12.27 10.36 5.79
CA LEU A 250 -10.85 10.71 5.83
C LEU A 250 -10.46 11.41 7.15
N ASN A 251 -11.43 11.76 8.00
CA ASN A 251 -11.15 12.28 9.35
C ASN A 251 -10.61 11.21 10.30
N LYS A 252 -10.81 9.92 10.01
CA LYS A 252 -10.26 8.82 10.79
C LYS A 252 -9.73 7.75 9.84
N VAL A 253 -8.42 7.62 9.76
CA VAL A 253 -7.74 6.64 8.91
C VAL A 253 -7.14 5.56 9.80
N VAL A 254 -7.48 4.31 9.54
CA VAL A 254 -6.93 3.11 10.19
C VAL A 254 -6.02 2.43 9.17
N SER A 255 -4.71 2.59 9.33
CA SER A 255 -3.72 2.04 8.41
C SER A 255 -3.13 0.76 8.98
N VAL A 256 -3.50 -0.40 8.40
CA VAL A 256 -3.16 -1.74 8.91
C VAL A 256 -1.84 -2.23 8.33
N GLN A 257 -0.87 -2.53 9.18
CA GLN A 257 0.41 -3.14 8.82
C GLN A 257 0.37 -4.63 9.18
N TYR A 258 0.84 -5.48 8.27
CA TYR A 258 1.12 -6.88 8.55
C TYR A 258 2.41 -7.30 7.84
N GLN A 259 2.90 -8.49 8.19
CA GLN A 259 4.08 -9.09 7.57
C GLN A 259 3.89 -10.61 7.45
N GLY A 260 4.34 -11.18 6.33
CA GLY A 260 4.45 -12.61 6.13
C GLY A 260 5.78 -13.19 6.60
N VAL A 261 5.89 -14.51 6.49
CA VAL A 261 7.12 -15.25 6.71
C VAL A 261 7.77 -15.54 5.36
N SER A 262 8.97 -14.99 5.15
CA SER A 262 9.71 -15.17 3.91
C SER A 262 10.23 -16.60 3.77
N GLN A 263 9.98 -17.23 2.61
CA GLN A 263 10.40 -18.59 2.31
C GLN A 263 10.85 -18.73 0.86
N MET A 264 11.84 -19.60 0.63
CA MET A 264 12.29 -19.97 -0.70
C MET A 264 11.53 -21.21 -1.19
N VAL A 265 10.84 -21.09 -2.32
CA VAL A 265 10.13 -22.18 -2.99
C VAL A 265 10.59 -22.23 -4.45
N ASP A 266 11.14 -23.36 -4.87
CA ASP A 266 11.64 -23.58 -6.24
C ASP A 266 12.59 -22.48 -6.75
N GLY A 267 13.41 -21.93 -5.85
CA GLY A 267 14.37 -20.86 -6.15
C GLY A 267 13.78 -19.44 -6.22
N GLY A 268 12.47 -19.28 -5.98
CA GLY A 268 11.82 -17.98 -5.80
C GLY A 268 11.57 -17.65 -4.32
N SER A 269 11.69 -16.37 -3.95
CA SER A 269 11.36 -15.87 -2.61
C SER A 269 9.90 -15.46 -2.55
N TYR A 270 9.14 -15.99 -1.59
CA TYR A 270 7.72 -15.72 -1.37
C TYR A 270 7.46 -15.31 0.08
N GLU A 271 6.36 -14.61 0.29
CA GLU A 271 5.83 -14.35 1.63
C GLU A 271 4.66 -15.30 1.89
N PHE A 272 4.68 -16.02 3.00
CA PHE A 272 3.58 -16.85 3.47
C PHE A 272 2.92 -16.20 4.66
N ILE A 273 1.61 -15.99 4.60
CA ILE A 273 0.88 -15.33 5.68
C ILE A 273 0.42 -16.41 6.69
N PRO A 274 0.75 -16.29 7.98
CA PRO A 274 0.21 -17.19 9.00
C PRO A 274 -1.31 -17.08 9.11
N GLU A 275 -1.99 -18.17 9.43
CA GLU A 275 -3.46 -18.25 9.51
C GLU A 275 -4.04 -17.18 10.45
N ASN A 276 -3.41 -16.94 11.60
CA ASN A 276 -3.85 -15.91 12.54
C ASN A 276 -3.71 -14.48 11.98
N VAL A 277 -2.68 -14.24 11.18
CA VAL A 277 -2.45 -12.94 10.52
C VAL A 277 -3.51 -12.71 9.46
N ASP A 278 -3.79 -13.72 8.62
CA ASP A 278 -4.89 -13.65 7.65
C ASP A 278 -6.24 -13.46 8.36
N LEU A 279 -6.55 -14.20 9.43
CA LEU A 279 -7.81 -14.01 10.18
C LEU A 279 -7.96 -12.59 10.72
N ALA A 280 -6.89 -12.02 11.29
CA ALA A 280 -6.90 -10.64 11.77
C ALA A 280 -7.17 -9.64 10.64
N ILE A 281 -6.51 -9.81 9.49
CA ILE A 281 -6.69 -8.98 8.29
C ILE A 281 -8.10 -9.11 7.73
N GLN A 282 -8.60 -10.33 7.53
CA GLN A 282 -9.94 -10.53 7.01
C GLN A 282 -10.98 -9.92 7.95
N ASN A 283 -10.84 -10.13 9.26
CA ASN A 283 -11.83 -9.65 10.21
C ASN A 283 -11.83 -8.13 10.40
N ILE A 284 -10.68 -7.45 10.42
CA ILE A 284 -10.66 -5.98 10.48
C ILE A 284 -11.28 -5.37 9.21
N MET A 285 -11.07 -6.01 8.05
CA MET A 285 -11.65 -5.58 6.78
C MET A 285 -13.16 -5.86 6.69
N ARG A 286 -13.62 -7.00 7.21
CA ARG A 286 -15.05 -7.33 7.36
C ARG A 286 -15.76 -6.32 8.27
N GLN A 287 -15.19 -6.04 9.44
CA GLN A 287 -15.73 -5.02 10.35
C GLN A 287 -15.76 -3.64 9.71
N ALA A 288 -14.72 -3.26 8.96
CA ALA A 288 -14.72 -2.01 8.21
C ALA A 288 -15.87 -1.93 7.18
N ASN A 289 -16.31 -3.08 6.66
CA ASN A 289 -17.42 -3.21 5.71
C ASN A 289 -18.79 -3.51 6.37
N ASP A 290 -18.94 -3.33 7.69
CA ASP A 290 -20.14 -3.70 8.47
C ASP A 290 -20.52 -5.20 8.35
N GLU A 291 -19.55 -6.08 8.07
CA GLU A 291 -19.73 -7.54 7.99
C GLU A 291 -19.37 -8.25 9.32
N SER A 292 -20.01 -9.39 9.57
CA SER A 292 -19.67 -10.26 10.71
C SER A 292 -18.29 -10.89 10.55
N VAL A 293 -17.55 -10.96 11.66
CA VAL A 293 -16.26 -11.68 11.75
C VAL A 293 -16.40 -13.19 11.53
N THR A 294 -15.29 -13.84 11.21
CA THR A 294 -15.17 -15.30 11.05
C THR A 294 -14.05 -15.87 11.92
N ASP A 295 -14.18 -17.12 12.32
CA ASP A 295 -13.17 -17.85 13.09
C ASP A 295 -12.39 -18.84 12.23
N LYS A 296 -12.66 -18.84 10.92
CA LYS A 296 -12.07 -19.75 9.94
C LYS A 296 -11.86 -19.03 8.62
N LEU A 297 -10.73 -19.31 7.99
CA LEU A 297 -10.44 -18.89 6.61
C LEU A 297 -11.15 -19.82 5.61
N ASP A 298 -11.36 -19.30 4.41
CA ASP A 298 -11.75 -20.14 3.28
C ASP A 298 -10.61 -21.13 2.95
N GLN A 299 -10.96 -22.35 2.55
CA GLN A 299 -9.98 -23.41 2.27
C GLN A 299 -9.07 -23.09 1.06
N SER A 300 -9.47 -22.14 0.21
CA SER A 300 -8.68 -21.68 -0.93
C SER A 300 -7.54 -20.73 -0.56
N VAL A 301 -7.57 -20.13 0.64
CA VAL A 301 -6.51 -19.24 1.12
C VAL A 301 -5.27 -20.07 1.47
N ILE A 302 -4.13 -19.71 0.88
CA ILE A 302 -2.86 -20.35 1.20
C ILE A 302 -2.27 -19.64 2.42
N THR A 303 -2.05 -20.40 3.50
CA THR A 303 -1.41 -19.92 4.71
C THR A 303 -0.05 -20.60 4.87
N TYR A 304 0.78 -20.09 5.77
CA TYR A 304 2.01 -20.78 6.16
C TYR A 304 1.71 -22.22 6.61
N GLU A 305 0.73 -22.38 7.51
CA GLU A 305 0.43 -23.64 8.18
C GLU A 305 -0.10 -24.69 7.20
N ASN A 306 -0.98 -24.30 6.28
CA ASN A 306 -1.56 -25.25 5.34
C ASN A 306 -0.58 -25.65 4.22
N TYR A 307 0.36 -24.77 3.87
CA TYR A 307 1.34 -25.04 2.84
C TYR A 307 2.48 -25.94 3.35
N PHE A 308 3.01 -25.64 4.54
CA PHE A 308 4.13 -26.38 5.12
C PHE A 308 3.71 -27.54 6.03
N GLY A 309 2.43 -27.64 6.38
CA GLY A 309 1.92 -28.65 7.32
C GLY A 309 2.48 -28.51 8.74
N SER A 310 2.95 -27.32 9.12
CA SER A 310 3.55 -27.03 10.42
C SER A 310 3.28 -25.60 10.85
N GLN A 311 3.26 -25.35 12.16
CA GLN A 311 3.14 -24.00 12.73
C GLN A 311 4.50 -23.30 12.73
N THR A 312 4.46 -21.97 12.80
CA THR A 312 5.63 -21.12 13.01
C THR A 312 5.34 -20.15 14.15
N ASP A 313 6.32 -19.95 15.04
CA ASP A 313 6.27 -18.90 16.07
C ASP A 313 7.02 -17.63 15.61
N GLN A 314 7.59 -17.65 14.40
CA GLN A 314 8.39 -16.55 13.84
C GLN A 314 7.52 -15.58 13.04
N TYR A 315 6.47 -15.05 13.66
CA TYR A 315 5.64 -14.03 13.06
C TYR A 315 5.11 -13.05 14.11
N TYR A 316 4.60 -11.93 13.63
CA TYR A 316 3.93 -10.93 14.44
C TYR A 316 2.48 -10.79 13.98
N MET A 317 1.57 -10.55 14.91
CA MET A 317 0.20 -10.16 14.59
C MET A 317 0.19 -8.77 13.93
N PRO A 318 -0.83 -8.44 13.11
CA PRO A 318 -0.90 -7.13 12.47
C PRO A 318 -1.00 -6.00 13.49
N SER A 319 -0.54 -4.82 13.12
CA SER A 319 -0.78 -3.58 13.86
C SER A 319 -1.60 -2.61 13.02
N ALA A 320 -2.18 -1.60 13.64
CA ALA A 320 -2.90 -0.55 12.95
C ALA A 320 -2.55 0.81 13.55
N THR A 321 -2.15 1.75 12.69
CA THR A 321 -2.01 3.15 13.09
C THR A 321 -3.32 3.87 12.82
N VAL A 322 -3.90 4.43 13.88
CA VAL A 322 -5.16 5.18 13.82
C VAL A 322 -4.83 6.66 13.84
N THR A 323 -5.05 7.32 12.71
CA THR A 323 -4.83 8.76 12.54
C THR A 323 -6.16 9.51 12.54
N ILE A 324 -6.31 10.48 13.44
CA ILE A 324 -7.48 11.35 13.53
C ILE A 324 -7.14 12.75 12.98
N LYS A 325 -7.88 13.17 11.96
CA LYS A 325 -7.79 14.47 11.28
C LYS A 325 -6.37 14.85 10.83
N GLY A 326 -5.53 13.86 10.51
CA GLY A 326 -4.15 14.08 10.08
C GLY A 326 -3.20 14.63 11.15
N GLU A 327 -3.60 14.64 12.43
CA GLU A 327 -2.81 15.25 13.52
C GLU A 327 -2.37 14.25 14.58
N LYS A 328 -3.28 13.39 15.04
CA LYS A 328 -3.01 12.47 16.15
C LYS A 328 -2.99 11.04 15.63
N SER A 329 -1.86 10.38 15.80
CA SER A 329 -1.68 8.97 15.45
C SER A 329 -1.40 8.15 16.71
N GLU A 330 -2.10 7.04 16.86
CA GLU A 330 -1.85 6.05 17.91
C GLU A 330 -1.82 4.66 17.29
N THR A 331 -0.88 3.83 17.71
CA THR A 331 -0.69 2.48 17.19
C THR A 331 -1.34 1.46 18.11
N TYR A 332 -2.08 0.54 17.49
CA TYR A 332 -2.80 -0.55 18.12
C TYR A 332 -2.32 -1.89 17.54
N GLY A 333 -2.39 -2.96 18.33
CA GLY A 333 -2.37 -4.31 17.79
C GLY A 333 -3.71 -4.67 17.14
N VAL A 334 -3.74 -5.67 16.28
CA VAL A 334 -4.97 -6.22 15.70
C VAL A 334 -5.06 -7.69 16.05
N ASP A 335 -6.09 -8.09 16.79
CA ASP A 335 -6.31 -9.49 17.15
C ASP A 335 -6.97 -10.28 16.00
N THR A 336 -7.11 -11.60 16.17
CA THR A 336 -7.75 -12.48 15.18
C THR A 336 -9.22 -12.19 14.98
N LYS A 337 -9.88 -11.38 15.82
CA LYS A 337 -11.25 -10.89 15.62
C LYS A 337 -11.30 -9.55 14.89
N GLY A 338 -10.15 -9.02 14.45
CA GLY A 338 -10.03 -7.72 13.82
C GLY A 338 -10.12 -6.54 14.78
N SER A 339 -10.14 -6.79 16.10
CA SER A 339 -10.30 -5.75 17.11
C SER A 339 -8.98 -5.03 17.36
N LEU A 340 -9.06 -3.71 17.58
CA LEU A 340 -7.91 -2.89 17.95
C LEU A 340 -7.55 -3.11 19.42
N VAL A 341 -6.34 -3.62 19.67
CA VAL A 341 -5.78 -3.91 20.98
C VAL A 341 -4.82 -2.80 21.38
N LYS A 342 -4.97 -2.24 22.59
CA LYS A 342 -4.02 -1.24 23.09
C LYS A 342 -2.66 -1.88 23.34
N ILE A 343 -1.62 -1.24 22.81
CA ILE A 343 -0.23 -1.65 23.01
C ILE A 343 0.25 -1.22 24.39
N ASN A 344 0.97 -2.12 25.05
CA ASN A 344 1.64 -1.89 26.32
C ASN A 344 2.95 -2.71 26.37
N LYS A 345 3.69 -2.61 27.48
CA LYS A 345 5.00 -3.28 27.64
C LYS A 345 4.93 -4.81 27.60
N GLU A 346 3.78 -5.40 27.86
CA GLU A 346 3.59 -6.86 27.92
C GLU A 346 3.27 -7.45 26.55
N ASN A 347 2.54 -6.72 25.69
CA ASN A 347 2.07 -7.24 24.40
C ASN A 347 2.70 -6.60 23.16
N ALA A 348 3.50 -5.52 23.30
CA ALA A 348 4.08 -4.85 22.13
C ALA A 348 4.91 -5.78 21.24
N GLN A 349 5.59 -6.76 21.84
CA GLN A 349 6.42 -7.71 21.11
C GLN A 349 5.63 -8.70 20.23
N ASP A 350 4.31 -8.78 20.40
CA ASP A 350 3.46 -9.69 19.64
C ASP A 350 3.00 -9.10 18.30
N TYR A 351 3.18 -7.79 18.09
CA TYR A 351 2.63 -7.06 16.95
C TYR A 351 3.71 -6.44 16.08
N VAL A 352 3.47 -6.39 14.77
CA VAL A 352 4.44 -5.88 13.80
C VAL A 352 4.58 -4.36 13.89
N SER A 353 5.80 -3.85 13.82
CA SER A 353 6.07 -2.42 13.74
C SER A 353 5.95 -1.89 12.31
N SER A 354 5.72 -0.59 12.17
CA SER A 354 5.80 0.09 10.87
C SER A 354 7.19 0.05 10.24
N GLN A 355 8.20 -0.38 11.01
CA GLN A 355 9.61 -0.52 10.65
C GLN A 355 10.08 -1.97 10.60
N GLY A 356 9.15 -2.93 10.58
CA GLY A 356 9.46 -4.36 10.62
C GLY A 356 9.89 -4.82 12.02
N GLY A 357 9.78 -6.13 12.25
CA GLY A 357 9.98 -6.67 13.60
C GLY A 357 8.86 -6.28 14.58
N ALA A 358 9.12 -6.48 15.87
CA ALA A 358 8.19 -6.17 16.96
C ALA A 358 7.99 -4.67 17.19
N LEU A 359 6.78 -4.26 17.62
CA LEU A 359 6.56 -2.93 18.18
C LEU A 359 7.39 -2.73 19.46
N ALA A 360 7.96 -1.54 19.60
CA ALA A 360 8.50 -1.08 20.87
C ALA A 360 7.36 -0.52 21.73
N ALA A 361 7.35 -0.84 23.02
CA ALA A 361 6.46 -0.17 23.96
C ALA A 361 7.02 1.21 24.29
N ASN A 362 6.20 2.25 24.13
CA ASN A 362 6.52 3.61 24.58
C ASN A 362 6.58 3.74 26.11
#